data_AF-A0A537C0G9-F1
#
_entry.id   AF-A0A537C0G9-F1
#
_cell.length_a   1.000
_cell.length_b   1.000
_cell.length_c   1.000
_cell.angle_alpha   90.00
_cell.angle_beta   90.00
_cell.angle_gamma   90.00
#
_symmetry.space_group_name_H-M   'P 1'
#
loop_
_entity.id
_entity.type
_entity.pdbx_description
1 polymer ?
#
loop_
_entity_poly.entity_id
_entity_poly.type
_entity_poly.pdbx_seq_one_letter_code
_entity_poly.pdbx_strand_id
1 'polypeptide(L)'
;AGVIAAAGLYALENNVERLRIDHENAGRLARGLRELELEVRHDTNMVLVRVAQEKAQELADYMRSKGILVLPRAPLRLVAHLDVDAAGIDRALVAFRAFISSCPAGRSR
;
A
#
# COMPACT_ATOMS: atom_id res chain seq x y z
N ALA A 1 -16.74 -26.91 -26.52
CA ALA A 1 -15.80 -26.83 -25.39
C ALA A 1 -14.49 -26.28 -25.93
N GLY A 2 -14.05 -25.05 -25.69
CA GLY A 2 -14.49 -24.03 -24.74
C GLY A 2 -13.23 -23.22 -24.47
N VAL A 3 -13.04 -22.14 -25.22
CA VAL A 3 -11.87 -21.23 -25.21
C VAL A 3 -11.53 -20.69 -23.80
N ILE A 4 -12.42 -20.94 -22.83
CA ILE A 4 -12.29 -20.60 -21.40
C ILE A 4 -11.30 -21.53 -20.65
N ALA A 5 -11.12 -22.79 -21.06
CA ALA A 5 -10.22 -23.72 -20.37
C ALA A 5 -8.72 -23.40 -20.60
N ALA A 6 -8.39 -22.82 -21.75
CA ALA A 6 -7.02 -22.41 -22.08
C ALA A 6 -6.61 -21.11 -21.38
N ALA A 7 -7.55 -20.18 -21.15
CA ALA A 7 -7.31 -18.98 -20.36
C ALA A 7 -7.12 -19.28 -18.86
N GLY A 8 -7.77 -20.34 -18.35
CA GLY A 8 -7.61 -20.80 -16.97
C GLY A 8 -6.21 -21.36 -16.68
N LEU A 9 -5.61 -22.09 -17.63
CA LEU A 9 -4.27 -22.67 -17.45
C LEU A 9 -3.15 -21.61 -17.57
N TYR A 10 -3.28 -20.68 -18.51
CA TYR A 10 -2.34 -19.54 -18.63
C TYR A 10 -2.42 -18.59 -17.42
N ALA A 11 -3.62 -18.36 -16.87
CA ALA A 11 -3.81 -17.59 -15.66
C ALA A 11 -3.23 -18.30 -14.41
N LEU A 12 -3.23 -19.62 -14.36
CA LEU A 12 -2.67 -20.37 -13.22
C LEU A 12 -1.15 -20.33 -13.19
N GLU A 13 -0.48 -20.42 -14.34
CA GLU A 13 0.98 -20.38 -14.42
C GLU A 13 1.54 -18.96 -14.34
N ASN A 14 0.87 -17.95 -14.93
CA ASN A 14 1.37 -16.57 -14.90
C ASN A 14 0.93 -15.77 -13.67
N ASN A 15 -0.13 -16.15 -12.94
CA ASN A 15 -0.56 -15.40 -11.76
C ASN A 15 0.16 -15.80 -10.47
N VAL A 16 0.78 -16.98 -10.40
CA VAL A 16 1.60 -17.37 -9.23
C VAL A 16 2.86 -16.51 -9.14
N GLU A 17 3.55 -16.31 -10.27
CA GLU A 17 4.68 -15.37 -10.37
C GLU A 17 4.25 -13.93 -10.02
N ARG A 18 3.04 -13.53 -10.42
CA ARG A 18 2.48 -12.18 -10.17
C ARG A 18 2.11 -11.97 -8.71
N LEU A 19 1.50 -12.96 -8.06
CA LEU A 19 1.23 -12.92 -6.62
C LEU A 19 2.52 -12.77 -5.81
N ARG A 20 3.63 -13.36 -6.28
CA ARG A 20 4.96 -13.17 -5.68
C ARG A 20 5.44 -11.73 -5.81
N ILE A 21 5.22 -11.09 -6.95
CA ILE A 21 5.58 -9.68 -7.19
C ILE A 21 4.72 -8.74 -6.33
N ASP A 22 3.41 -8.96 -6.28
CA ASP A 22 2.51 -8.16 -5.43
C ASP A 22 2.88 -8.30 -3.95
N HIS A 23 3.25 -9.51 -3.51
CA HIS A 23 3.75 -9.75 -2.16
C HIS A 23 5.09 -9.06 -1.89
N GLU A 24 6.02 -9.08 -2.85
CA GLU A 24 7.31 -8.38 -2.74
C GLU A 24 7.09 -6.85 -2.65
N ASN A 25 6.19 -6.32 -3.47
CA ASN A 25 5.79 -4.93 -3.49
C ASN A 25 5.10 -4.50 -2.18
N ALA A 26 4.14 -5.27 -1.70
CA ALA A 26 3.51 -5.05 -0.39
C ALA A 26 4.55 -5.12 0.74
N GLY A 27 5.52 -6.02 0.64
CA GLY A 27 6.64 -6.15 1.57
C GLY A 27 7.56 -4.92 1.57
N ARG A 28 7.90 -4.39 0.37
CA ARG A 28 8.68 -3.15 0.22
C ARG A 28 7.95 -1.95 0.82
N LEU A 29 6.67 -1.80 0.51
CA LEU A 29 5.81 -0.76 1.07
C LEU A 29 5.77 -0.86 2.61
N ALA A 30 5.53 -2.06 3.15
CA ALA A 30 5.48 -2.27 4.59
C ALA A 30 6.82 -1.94 5.28
N ARG A 31 7.95 -2.32 4.66
CA ARG A 31 9.28 -2.02 5.19
C ARG A 31 9.55 -0.51 5.22
N GLY A 32 9.32 0.18 4.11
CA GLY A 32 9.53 1.63 4.03
C GLY A 32 8.62 2.40 5.00
N LEU A 33 7.39 1.95 5.22
CA LEU A 33 6.50 2.57 6.20
C LEU A 33 6.96 2.32 7.65
N ARG A 34 7.53 1.15 7.95
CA ARG A 34 8.13 0.88 9.28
C ARG A 34 9.35 1.74 9.56
N GLU A 35 10.15 2.06 8.53
CA GLU A 35 11.28 2.99 8.65
C GLU A 35 10.84 4.42 9.00
N LEU A 36 9.55 4.75 8.78
CA LEU A 36 8.93 6.01 9.21
C LEU A 36 8.35 5.95 10.63
N GLU A 37 8.73 4.94 11.43
CA GLU A 37 8.23 4.68 12.79
C GLU A 37 6.71 4.48 12.89
N LEU A 38 6.06 4.09 11.79
CA LEU A 38 4.64 3.75 11.77
C LEU A 38 4.42 2.30 12.23
N GLU A 39 3.32 2.06 12.96
CA GLU A 39 2.87 0.70 13.25
C GLU A 39 2.21 0.11 11.99
N VAL A 40 2.87 -0.88 11.40
CA VAL A 40 2.48 -1.48 10.13
C VAL A 40 2.32 -3.00 10.25
N ARG A 41 1.12 -3.49 9.93
CA ARG A 41 0.83 -4.91 9.76
C ARG A 41 0.75 -5.25 8.27
N HIS A 42 1.46 -6.28 7.85
CA HIS A 42 1.53 -6.73 6.46
C HIS A 42 0.93 -8.14 6.36
N ASP A 43 -0.06 -8.29 5.48
CA ASP A 43 -0.63 -9.54 5.00
C ASP A 43 -0.32 -9.71 3.50
N THR A 44 -0.77 -10.80 2.86
CA THR A 44 -0.28 -11.27 1.55
C THR A 44 -0.19 -10.21 0.44
N ASN A 45 -1.17 -9.32 0.30
CA ASN A 45 -1.17 -8.21 -0.66
C ASN A 45 -1.60 -6.87 -0.02
N MET A 46 -1.62 -6.82 1.30
CA MET A 46 -2.30 -5.76 2.05
C MET A 46 -1.44 -5.26 3.18
N VAL A 47 -1.33 -3.94 3.28
CA VAL A 47 -0.58 -3.23 4.31
C VAL A 47 -1.56 -2.39 5.12
N LEU A 48 -1.70 -2.72 6.39
CA LEU A 48 -2.46 -1.98 7.37
C LEU A 48 -1.53 -1.05 8.13
N VAL A 49 -1.82 0.25 8.08
CA VAL A 49 -1.01 1.30 8.73
C VAL A 49 -1.86 1.93 9.81
N ARG A 50 -1.39 1.89 11.06
CA ARG A 50 -2.06 2.61 12.15
C ARG A 50 -1.67 4.08 12.07
N VAL A 51 -2.69 4.93 11.98
CA VAL A 51 -2.58 6.38 12.11
C VAL A 51 -3.68 6.85 13.05
N ALA A 52 -3.49 8.01 13.68
CA ALA A 52 -4.55 8.64 14.46
C ALA A 52 -5.76 8.93 13.57
N GLN A 53 -6.97 8.70 14.08
CA GLN A 53 -8.22 8.88 13.31
C GLN A 53 -8.37 10.30 12.77
N GLU A 54 -7.94 11.29 13.57
CA GLU A 54 -7.90 12.71 13.22
C GLU A 54 -7.00 12.99 12.01
N LYS A 55 -5.92 12.23 11.85
CA LYS A 55 -4.94 12.37 10.77
C LYS A 55 -5.26 11.51 9.55
N ALA A 56 -6.15 10.53 9.66
CA ALA A 56 -6.51 9.67 8.54
C ALA A 56 -7.13 10.46 7.38
N GLN A 57 -7.97 11.46 7.68
CA GLN A 57 -8.58 12.32 6.68
C GLN A 57 -7.55 13.27 6.04
N GLU A 58 -6.76 13.98 6.86
CA GLU A 58 -5.70 14.87 6.39
C GLU A 58 -4.69 14.15 5.48
N LEU A 59 -4.29 12.93 5.87
CA LEU A 59 -3.39 12.12 5.07
C LEU A 59 -4.05 11.70 3.76
N ALA A 60 -5.31 11.25 3.77
CA ALA A 60 -6.01 10.85 2.56
C ALA A 60 -6.11 12.01 1.56
N ASP A 61 -6.41 13.22 2.04
CA ASP A 61 -6.48 14.42 1.20
C ASP A 61 -5.09 14.83 0.67
N TYR A 62 -4.04 14.74 1.51
CA TYR A 62 -2.66 14.98 1.07
C TYR A 62 -2.24 13.98 -0.01
N MET A 63 -2.50 12.69 0.20
CA MET A 63 -2.19 11.63 -0.76
C MET A 63 -2.94 11.83 -2.07
N ARG A 64 -4.23 12.21 -1.99
CA ARG A 64 -5.04 12.52 -3.16
C ARG A 64 -4.47 13.67 -3.97
N SER A 65 -3.91 14.70 -3.32
CA SER A 65 -3.22 15.80 -4.01
C SER A 65 -1.97 15.35 -4.78
N LYS A 66 -1.38 14.22 -4.39
CA LYS A 66 -0.24 13.57 -5.07
C LYS A 66 -0.68 12.51 -6.09
N GLY A 67 -1.98 12.37 -6.34
CA GLY A 67 -2.54 11.36 -7.24
C GLY A 67 -2.60 9.95 -6.64
N ILE A 68 -2.47 9.82 -5.31
CA ILE A 68 -2.48 8.54 -4.60
C ILE A 68 -3.81 8.41 -3.84
N LEU A 69 -4.62 7.43 -4.22
CA LEU A 69 -5.91 7.22 -3.56
C LEU A 69 -5.75 6.37 -2.30
N VAL A 70 -6.13 6.94 -1.15
CA VAL A 70 -6.16 6.24 0.14
C VAL A 70 -7.53 6.46 0.77
N LEU A 71 -8.12 5.41 1.34
CA LEU A 71 -9.37 5.53 2.09
C LEU A 71 -9.10 6.16 3.46
N PRO A 72 -9.82 7.22 3.86
CA PRO A 72 -9.64 7.90 5.14
C PRO A 72 -10.24 7.07 6.30
N ARG A 73 -9.61 5.94 6.62
CA ARG A 73 -10.02 5.04 7.71
C ARG A 73 -8.82 4.73 8.59
N ALA A 74 -9.02 4.62 9.90
CA ALA A 74 -8.01 4.13 10.84
C ALA A 74 -8.38 2.69 11.28
N PRO A 75 -7.50 1.69 11.10
CA PRO A 75 -6.22 1.75 10.39
C PRO A 75 -6.43 1.92 8.87
N LEU A 76 -5.47 2.60 8.23
CA LEU A 76 -5.43 2.76 6.78
C LEU A 76 -5.12 1.42 6.15
N ARG A 77 -5.81 1.11 5.06
CA ARG A 77 -5.65 -0.15 4.34
C ARG A 77 -5.14 0.14 2.94
N LEU A 78 -3.86 -0.15 2.73
CA LEU A 78 -3.19 -0.05 1.45
C LEU A 78 -3.19 -1.43 0.81
N VAL A 79 -3.60 -1.53 -0.45
CA VAL A 79 -3.63 -2.79 -1.20
C VAL A 79 -2.69 -2.64 -2.38
N ALA A 80 -1.68 -3.49 -2.45
CA ALA A 80 -0.85 -3.59 -3.66
C ALA A 80 -1.65 -4.40 -4.68
N HIS A 81 -2.03 -3.77 -5.79
CA HIS A 81 -2.67 -4.43 -6.93
C HIS A 81 -1.81 -4.22 -8.19
N LEU A 82 -2.16 -4.92 -9.27
CA LEU A 82 -1.40 -5.00 -10.53
C LEU A 82 -0.96 -3.65 -11.13
N ASP A 83 -1.65 -2.55 -10.84
CA ASP A 83 -1.33 -1.22 -11.36
C ASP A 83 -0.35 -0.42 -10.48
N VAL A 84 0.07 -0.99 -9.35
CA VAL A 84 1.04 -0.39 -8.43
C VAL A 84 2.42 -0.98 -8.69
N ASP A 85 3.18 -0.30 -9.54
CA ASP A 85 4.58 -0.61 -9.82
C ASP A 85 5.50 -0.14 -8.69
N ALA A 86 6.77 -0.55 -8.74
CA ALA A 86 7.79 -0.14 -7.77
C ALA A 86 7.90 1.39 -7.66
N ALA A 87 7.76 2.11 -8.78
CA ALA A 87 7.77 3.57 -8.79
C ALA A 87 6.55 4.15 -8.04
N GLY A 88 5.38 3.52 -8.13
CA GLY A 88 4.19 3.86 -7.36
C GLY A 88 4.41 3.69 -5.86
N ILE A 89 5.10 2.62 -5.44
CA ILE A 89 5.47 2.39 -4.04
C ILE A 89 6.42 3.47 -3.55
N ASP A 90 7.46 3.80 -4.33
CA ASP A 90 8.42 4.83 -3.98
C ASP A 90 7.73 6.21 -3.84
N ARG A 91 6.83 6.55 -4.77
CA ARG A 91 6.02 7.78 -4.69
C ARG A 91 5.17 7.81 -3.42
N ALA A 92 4.54 6.69 -3.07
CA ALA A 92 3.76 6.59 -1.83
C ALA A 92 4.63 6.78 -0.59
N LEU A 93 5.78 6.11 -0.50
CA LEU A 93 6.71 6.24 0.62
C LEU A 93 7.23 7.68 0.76
N VAL A 94 7.58 8.34 -0.33
CA VAL A 94 7.99 9.75 -0.33
C VAL A 94 6.88 10.66 0.18
N ALA A 95 5.64 10.45 -0.27
CA ALA A 95 4.49 11.23 0.20
C ALA A 95 4.21 10.99 1.70
N PHE A 96 4.32 9.74 2.17
CA PHE A 96 4.13 9.40 3.58
C PHE A 96 5.19 10.08 4.44
N ARG A 97 6.46 10.00 4.03
CA ARG A 97 7.58 10.65 4.71
C ARG A 97 7.39 12.17 4.78
N ALA A 98 6.99 12.79 3.68
CA ALA A 98 6.73 14.23 3.62
C ALA A 98 5.59 14.63 4.57
N PHE A 99 4.49 13.87 4.59
CA PHE A 99 3.37 14.13 5.49
C PHE A 99 3.78 14.04 6.97
N ILE A 100 4.46 12.95 7.37
CA ILE A 100 4.94 12.74 8.76
C ILE A 100 5.97 13.81 9.17
N SER A 101 6.81 14.25 8.24
CA SER A 101 7.79 15.31 8.51
C SER A 101 7.11 16.68 8.64
N SER A 102 6.03 16.91 7.89
CA SER A 102 5.25 18.17 7.94
C SER A 102 4.27 18.25 9.11
N CYS A 103 3.81 17.09 9.59
CA CYS A 103 2.90 16.96 10.70
C CYS A 103 3.55 15.96 11.66
N PRO A 104 4.24 16.40 12.73
CA PRO A 104 4.86 15.49 13.67
C PRO A 104 3.75 14.59 14.21
N ALA A 105 3.73 13.35 13.74
CA ALA A 105 2.76 12.36 14.19
C ALA A 105 2.95 12.27 15.70
N GLY A 106 1.98 12.80 16.44
CA GLY A 106 2.02 12.84 17.89
C GLY A 106 2.32 11.44 18.38
N ARG A 107 3.44 11.29 19.11
CA ARG A 107 3.71 10.12 19.94
C ARG A 107 2.48 9.90 20.81
N SER A 108 1.65 8.93 20.45
CA SER A 108 0.71 8.37 21.42
C SER A 108 1.59 7.74 22.49
N ARG A 109 1.48 8.28 23.71
CA ARG A 109 1.89 7.57 24.91
C ARG A 109 1.10 6.27 25.05
#